data_AF-A0A1J4TKN7-F1
#
_entry.id   AF-A0A1J4TKN7-F1
#
_cell.length_a   1.000
_cell.length_b   1.000
_cell.length_c   1.000
_cell.angle_alpha   90.00
_cell.angle_beta   90.00
_cell.angle_gamma   90.00
#
_symmetry.space_group_name_H-M   'P 1'
#
loop_
_entity.id
_entity.type
_entity.pdbx_description
1 polymer ?
#
loop_
_entity_poly.entity_id
_entity_poly.type
_entity_poly.pdbx_seq_one_letter_code
_entity_poly.pdbx_strand_id
1 'polypeptide(L)'
;MAATTTLKLSEELKARIAPLADSTSKTPHAWMVEALEAQARLAEMRQSFIGDALASAAEVDAGGALYAMQDVHAYIISKAAAKPAKRPKPASIAKSKPRTSNKTTNRSC
;
A
#
# COMPACT_ATOMS: atom_id res chain seq x y z
N MET A 1 10.17 -27.51 2.35
CA MET A 1 9.97 -28.54 1.31
C MET A 1 9.74 -27.84 -0.01
N ALA A 2 10.37 -28.28 -1.11
CA ALA A 2 10.09 -27.74 -2.44
C ALA A 2 8.90 -28.47 -3.06
N ALA A 3 7.93 -27.73 -3.59
CA ALA A 3 6.79 -28.27 -4.32
C ALA A 3 6.88 -27.83 -5.78
N THR A 4 6.63 -28.77 -6.71
CA THR A 4 6.64 -28.47 -8.15
C THR A 4 5.23 -28.15 -8.61
N THR A 5 5.04 -27.00 -9.24
CA THR A 5 3.76 -26.59 -9.84
C THR A 5 3.95 -26.39 -11.34
N THR A 6 3.17 -27.11 -12.15
CA THR A 6 3.20 -26.96 -13.61
C THR A 6 2.27 -25.82 -14.02
N LEU A 7 2.84 -24.74 -14.54
CA LEU A 7 2.11 -23.56 -15.01
C LEU A 7 2.01 -23.59 -16.54
N LYS A 8 0.79 -23.53 -17.08
CA LYS A 8 0.59 -23.31 -18.52
C LYS A 8 0.63 -21.82 -18.81
N LEU A 9 1.57 -21.42 -19.65
CA LEU A 9 1.71 -20.04 -20.10
C LEU A 9 1.09 -19.91 -21.50
N SER A 10 0.49 -18.74 -21.78
CA SER A 10 0.16 -18.40 -23.16
C SER A 10 1.44 -18.14 -23.95
N GLU A 11 1.42 -18.41 -25.26
CA GLU A 11 2.57 -18.13 -26.14
C GLU A 11 2.95 -16.64 -26.14
N GLU A 12 1.96 -15.76 -26.05
CA GLU A 12 2.18 -14.31 -25.93
C GLU A 12 2.98 -13.95 -24.68
N LEU A 13 2.63 -14.53 -23.53
CA LEU A 13 3.32 -14.25 -22.27
C LEU A 13 4.75 -14.78 -22.30
N LYS A 14 4.94 -15.99 -22.85
CA LYS A 14 6.27 -16.59 -23.03
C LYS A 14 7.17 -15.72 -23.91
N ALA A 15 6.64 -15.19 -25.02
CA ALA A 15 7.37 -14.31 -25.93
C ALA A 15 7.78 -12.99 -25.25
N ARG A 16 6.98 -12.47 -24.31
CA ARG A 16 7.31 -11.26 -23.53
C ARG A 16 8.37 -11.52 -22.46
N ILE A 17 8.38 -12.70 -21.85
CA ILE A 17 9.30 -13.04 -20.76
C ILE A 17 10.73 -13.29 -21.26
N ALA A 18 10.88 -13.94 -22.42
CA ALA A 18 12.21 -14.28 -22.97
C ALA A 18 13.19 -13.08 -23.02
N PRO A 19 12.86 -11.94 -23.66
CA PRO A 19 13.78 -10.79 -23.72
C PRO A 19 14.02 -10.14 -22.35
N LEU A 20 13.05 -10.19 -21.43
CA LEU A 20 13.20 -9.64 -20.08
C LEU A 20 14.16 -10.49 -19.24
N ALA A 21 14.07 -11.81 -19.36
CA ALA A 21 14.99 -12.73 -18.72
C ALA A 21 16.42 -12.54 -19.25
N ASP A 22 16.58 -12.43 -20.58
CA ASP A 22 17.86 -12.20 -21.24
C ASP A 22 18.50 -10.88 -20.78
N SER A 23 17.71 -9.80 -20.67
CA SER A 23 18.20 -8.50 -20.18
C SER A 23 18.74 -8.55 -18.75
N THR A 24 18.28 -9.52 -17.96
CA THR A 24 18.73 -9.72 -16.57
C THR A 24 19.78 -10.84 -16.48
N SER A 25 20.22 -11.41 -17.60
CA SER A 25 21.13 -12.57 -17.67
C SER A 25 20.62 -13.79 -16.90
N LYS A 26 19.29 -14.03 -16.92
CA LYS A 26 18.63 -15.12 -16.21
C LYS A 26 17.93 -16.06 -17.19
N THR A 27 17.74 -17.32 -16.78
CA THR A 27 16.85 -18.21 -17.53
C THR A 27 15.40 -17.75 -17.37
N PRO A 28 14.52 -18.00 -18.36
CA PRO A 28 13.10 -17.67 -18.24
C PRO A 28 12.45 -18.30 -16.99
N HIS A 29 12.86 -19.52 -16.61
CA HIS A 29 12.36 -20.18 -15.42
C HIS A 29 12.76 -19.45 -14.13
N ALA A 30 14.04 -19.11 -13.96
CA ALA A 30 14.51 -18.38 -12.79
C ALA A 30 13.85 -17.00 -12.68
N TRP A 31 13.72 -16.30 -13.80
CA TRP A 31 13.03 -15.01 -13.85
C TRP A 31 11.55 -15.11 -13.41
N MET A 32 10.84 -16.16 -13.83
CA MET A 32 9.44 -16.37 -13.42
C MET A 32 9.29 -16.66 -11.93
N VAL A 33 10.19 -17.46 -11.34
CA VAL A 33 10.16 -17.76 -9.91
C VAL A 33 10.35 -16.47 -9.11
N GLU A 34 11.34 -15.66 -9.46
CA GLU A 34 11.57 -14.37 -8.81
C GLU A 34 10.39 -13.40 -8.97
N ALA A 35 9.77 -13.38 -10.15
CA ALA A 35 8.59 -12.56 -10.41
C ALA A 35 7.42 -12.97 -9.50
N LEU A 36 7.19 -14.27 -9.31
CA LEU A 36 6.16 -14.79 -8.42
C LEU A 36 6.46 -14.48 -6.95
N GLU A 37 7.72 -14.60 -6.51
CA GLU A 37 8.13 -14.21 -5.17
C GLU A 37 7.93 -12.71 -4.91
N ALA A 38 8.29 -11.88 -5.89
CA ALA A 38 8.06 -10.44 -5.80
C ALA A 38 6.56 -10.13 -5.72
N GLN A 39 5.75 -10.80 -6.54
CA GLN A 39 4.29 -10.63 -6.52
C GLN A 39 3.66 -11.09 -5.20
N ALA A 40 4.14 -12.20 -4.63
CA ALA A 40 3.67 -12.70 -3.33
C ALA A 40 3.96 -11.67 -2.23
N ARG A 41 5.20 -11.16 -2.15
CA ARG A 41 5.58 -10.10 -1.20
C ARG A 41 4.73 -8.85 -1.36
N LEU A 42 4.49 -8.40 -2.60
CA LEU A 42 3.64 -7.25 -2.86
C LEU A 42 2.18 -7.47 -2.43
N ALA A 43 1.65 -8.68 -2.65
CA ALA A 43 0.31 -9.04 -2.20
C ALA A 43 0.19 -9.06 -0.68
N GLU A 44 1.17 -9.62 0.02
CA GLU A 44 1.26 -9.62 1.49
C GLU A 44 1.32 -8.20 2.05
N MET A 45 2.22 -7.36 1.52
CA MET A 45 2.33 -5.95 1.91
C MET A 45 1.02 -5.17 1.68
N ARG A 46 0.32 -5.48 0.59
CA ARG A 46 -0.98 -4.85 0.31
C ARG A 46 -2.03 -5.28 1.32
N GLN A 47 -2.08 -6.57 1.66
CA GLN A 47 -3.02 -7.09 2.65
C GLN A 47 -2.76 -6.52 4.03
N SER A 48 -1.49 -6.45 4.46
CA SER A 48 -1.13 -5.85 5.74
C SER A 48 -1.50 -4.36 5.78
N PHE A 49 -1.20 -3.61 4.72
CA PHE A 49 -1.56 -2.19 4.64
C PHE A 49 -3.07 -1.95 4.73
N ILE A 50 -3.87 -2.80 4.07
CA ILE A 50 -5.34 -2.72 4.18
C ILE A 50 -5.80 -3.07 5.59
N GLY A 51 -5.22 -4.09 6.21
CA GLY A 51 -5.50 -4.46 7.60
C GLY A 51 -5.23 -3.31 8.56
N ASP A 52 -4.05 -2.69 8.46
CA ASP A 52 -3.66 -1.54 9.28
C ASP A 52 -4.59 -0.34 9.06
N ALA A 53 -4.98 -0.07 7.80
CA ALA A 53 -5.90 1.00 7.47
C ALA A 53 -7.29 0.78 8.08
N LEU A 54 -7.80 -0.46 8.06
CA LEU A 54 -9.08 -0.81 8.67
C LEU A 54 -9.03 -0.73 10.19
N ALA A 55 -7.93 -1.20 10.80
CA ALA A 55 -7.72 -1.10 12.25
C ALA A 55 -7.69 0.38 12.67
N SER A 56 -6.93 1.21 11.96
CA SER A 56 -6.87 2.66 12.22
C SER A 56 -8.23 3.34 12.04
N ALA A 57 -9.02 2.95 11.02
CA ALA A 57 -10.37 3.45 10.84
C ALA A 57 -11.30 3.07 12.02
N ALA A 58 -11.21 1.83 12.50
CA ALA A 58 -11.97 1.39 13.67
C ALA A 58 -11.57 2.14 14.96
N GLU A 59 -10.28 2.43 15.15
CA GLU A 59 -9.81 3.25 16.28
C GLU A 59 -10.35 4.69 16.20
N VAL A 60 -10.37 5.28 15.01
CA VAL A 60 -10.96 6.60 14.76
C VAL A 60 -12.44 6.59 15.13
N ASP A 61 -13.19 5.58 14.67
CA ASP A 61 -14.62 5.43 14.94
C ASP A 61 -14.89 5.18 16.44
N ALA A 62 -13.98 4.50 17.14
CA ALA A 62 -14.03 4.30 18.60
C ALA A 62 -13.69 5.57 19.42
N GLY A 63 -13.39 6.70 18.75
CA GLY A 63 -13.05 7.96 19.41
C GLY A 63 -11.56 8.13 19.72
N GLY A 64 -10.70 7.44 18.98
CA GLY A 64 -9.25 7.58 19.07
C GLY A 64 -8.76 9.01 18.83
N ALA A 65 -7.58 9.33 19.36
CA ALA A 65 -6.99 10.66 19.23
C ALA A 65 -6.59 10.95 17.78
N LEU A 66 -7.27 11.92 17.15
CA LEU A 66 -6.94 12.42 15.81
C LEU A 66 -6.00 13.61 15.91
N TYR A 67 -5.11 13.78 14.95
CA TYR A 67 -4.20 14.92 14.90
C TYR A 67 -4.38 15.68 13.59
N ALA A 68 -4.31 17.01 13.63
CA ALA A 68 -4.35 17.81 12.42
C ALA A 68 -3.11 17.57 11.56
N MET A 69 -3.29 17.32 10.26
CA MET A 69 -2.20 17.00 9.35
C MET A 69 -1.10 18.08 9.34
N GLN A 70 -1.48 19.35 9.41
CA GLN A 70 -0.55 20.49 9.42
C GLN A 70 0.36 20.47 10.66
N ASP A 71 -0.20 20.16 11.83
CA ASP A 71 0.53 20.12 13.10
C ASP A 71 1.50 18.93 13.13
N VAL A 72 1.07 17.77 12.63
CA VAL A 72 1.92 16.57 12.49
C VAL A 72 3.05 16.83 11.49
N HIS A 73 2.75 17.43 10.34
CA HIS A 73 3.73 17.73 9.31
C HIS A 73 4.81 18.71 9.81
N ALA A 74 4.39 19.80 10.47
CA ALA A 74 5.31 20.76 11.08
C ALA A 74 6.20 20.10 12.16
N TYR A 75 5.63 19.21 12.97
CA TYR A 75 6.37 18.45 13.97
C TYR A 75 7.41 17.51 13.35
N ILE A 76 7.05 16.74 12.32
CA ILE A 76 7.96 15.80 11.64
C ILE A 76 9.11 16.54 10.97
N ILE A 77 8.83 17.62 10.22
CA ILE A 77 9.89 18.42 9.58
C ILE A 77 10.85 19.01 10.62
N SER A 78 10.31 19.56 11.71
CA SER A 78 11.13 20.15 12.76
C SER A 78 11.99 19.11 13.47
N LYS A 79 11.45 17.90 13.69
CA LYS A 79 12.20 16.76 14.23
C LYS A 79 13.31 16.28 13.30
N ALA A 80 13.04 16.17 12.00
CA ALA A 80 14.03 15.80 11.00
C ALA A 80 15.19 16.81 10.94
N ALA A 81 14.91 18.09 11.18
CA ALA A 81 15.91 19.15 11.27
C ALA A 81 16.63 19.25 12.64
N ALA A 82 16.43 18.27 13.54
CA ALA A 82 16.93 18.26 14.92
C ALA A 82 16.55 19.50 15.75
N LYS A 83 15.49 20.22 15.37
CA LYS A 83 15.00 21.38 16.10
C LYS A 83 14.04 20.95 17.21
N PRO A 84 13.98 21.69 18.33
CA PRO A 84 12.99 21.41 19.37
C PRO A 84 11.58 21.63 18.80
N ALA A 85 10.80 20.55 18.72
CA ALA A 85 9.44 20.55 18.19
C ALA A 85 8.47 20.06 19.26
N LYS A 86 7.38 20.82 19.48
CA LYS A 86 6.32 20.44 20.42
C LYS A 86 5.45 19.36 19.79
N ARG A 87 5.13 18.30 20.55
CA ARG A 87 4.22 17.24 20.08
C ARG A 87 2.84 17.85 19.74
N PRO A 88 2.24 17.47 18.60
CA PRO A 88 0.92 17.95 18.22
C PRO A 88 -0.12 17.48 19.26
N LYS A 89 -1.14 18.32 19.49
CA LYS A 89 -2.25 17.98 20.38
C LYS A 89 -3.36 17.26 19.60
N PRO A 90 -4.15 16.41 20.25
CA PRO A 90 -5.32 15.82 19.60
C PRO A 90 -6.26 16.93 19.12
N ALA A 91 -6.66 16.86 17.86
CA ALA A 91 -7.72 17.69 17.29
C ALA A 91 -9.07 17.18 17.80
N SER A 92 -9.94 18.08 18.27
CA SER A 92 -11.31 17.70 18.60
C SER A 92 -12.10 17.41 17.32
N ILE A 93 -12.91 16.35 17.35
CA ILE A 93 -13.82 15.92 16.27
C ILE A 93 -14.75 17.06 15.79
N ALA A 94 -14.98 18.09 16.61
CA ALA A 94 -15.75 19.28 16.25
C ALA A 94 -15.14 20.12 15.10
N LYS A 95 -13.85 19.95 14.77
CA LYS A 95 -13.19 20.73 13.71
C LYS A 95 -12.93 19.97 12.41
N SER A 96 -13.24 18.67 12.33
CA SER A 96 -13.07 17.94 11.08
C SER A 96 -14.25 18.21 10.14
N LYS A 97 -13.97 18.78 8.96
CA LYS A 97 -14.98 18.94 7.91
C LYS A 97 -15.52 17.54 7.55
N PRO A 98 -16.84 17.31 7.53
CA PRO A 98 -17.38 15.99 7.25
C PRO A 98 -16.89 15.50 5.88
N ARG A 99 -16.54 14.22 5.82
CA ARG A 99 -16.17 13.51 4.60
C ARG A 99 -17.35 13.60 3.64
N THR A 100 -17.27 14.46 2.62
CA THR A 100 -18.29 14.57 1.59
C THR A 100 -18.30 13.26 0.81
N SER A 101 -19.25 12.37 1.09
CA SER A 101 -19.50 11.24 0.20
C SER A 101 -20.22 11.78 -1.03
N ASN A 102 -19.47 11.96 -2.12
CA ASN A 102 -20.10 12.15 -3.42
C ASN A 102 -20.71 10.82 -3.83
N LYS A 103 -22.00 10.66 -3.48
CA LYS A 103 -22.90 9.65 -4.02
C LYS A 103 -23.06 9.93 -5.51
N THR A 104 -22.14 9.42 -6.33
CA THR A 104 -22.34 9.44 -7.78
C THR A 104 -23.26 8.29 -8.14
N THR A 105 -24.46 8.73 -8.50
CA THR A 105 -25.64 8.01 -8.92
C THR A 105 -25.36 6.97 -9.99
N ASN A 106 -25.96 5.80 -9.77
CA ASN A 106 -26.49 4.88 -10.77
C ASN A 106 -26.75 5.56 -12.14
N ARG A 107 -26.08 5.11 -13.19
CA ARG A 107 -26.54 5.22 -14.58
C ARG A 107 -26.56 3.83 -15.19
N SER A 108 -27.66 3.13 -14.93
CA SER A 108 -28.26 2.16 -15.83
C SER A 108 -28.71 2.90 -17.10
N CYS A 109 -28.18 2.49 -18.26
CA CYS A 109 -28.84 2.44 -19.57
C CYS A 109 -28.16 1.30 -20.33
#